data_AF-A0A4R4E992-F1
#
_entry.id   AF-A0A4R4E992-F1
#
_cell.length_a   1.000
_cell.length_b   1.000
_cell.length_c   1.000
_cell.angle_alpha   90.00
_cell.angle_beta   90.00
_cell.angle_gamma   90.00
#
_symmetry.space_group_name_H-M   'P 1'
#
loop_
_entity.id
_entity.type
_entity.pdbx_description
1 polymer ?
#
loop_
_entity_poly.entity_id
_entity_poly.type
_entity_poly.pdbx_seq_one_letter_code
_entity_poly.pdbx_strand_id
1 'polypeptide(L)'
;MSELGVKNNTCRVVNRGFSAVGTRHEAKYSEYPTVIPQSFDSLISRMEEIQNRTGEKLALYEPGNYAPDNLGTYYTTAQVTEIGSIPQGMVSQTTP
;
A
#
# COMPACT_ATOMS: atom_id res chain seq x y z
N MET A 1 17.35 -28.59 18.53
CA MET A 1 16.13 -27.83 18.18
C MET A 1 16.51 -26.36 18.22
N SER A 2 16.58 -25.71 17.07
CA SER A 2 16.97 -24.30 16.97
C SER A 2 15.81 -23.41 17.39
N GLU A 3 16.03 -22.61 18.42
CA GLU A 3 15.12 -21.56 18.86
C GLU A 3 14.84 -20.60 17.70
N LEU A 4 13.58 -20.54 17.27
CA LEU A 4 13.07 -19.52 16.36
C LEU A 4 13.18 -18.18 17.08
N GLY A 5 14.27 -17.45 16.79
CA GLY A 5 14.49 -16.10 17.28
C GLY A 5 13.34 -15.19 16.86
N VAL A 6 12.41 -14.94 17.78
CA VAL A 6 11.35 -13.94 17.62
C VAL A 6 12.05 -12.58 17.57
N LYS A 7 12.27 -12.06 16.36
CA LYS A 7 12.69 -10.67 16.18
C LYS A 7 11.57 -9.80 16.74
N ASN A 8 11.90 -8.98 17.74
CA ASN A 8 11.01 -7.92 18.20
C ASN A 8 10.67 -7.01 17.01
N ASN A 9 9.43 -7.08 16.53
CA ASN A 9 8.92 -6.19 15.49
C ASN A 9 8.71 -4.81 16.12
N THR A 10 9.77 -4.01 16.19
CA THR A 10 9.66 -2.60 16.59
C THR A 10 9.01 -1.82 15.44
N CYS A 11 7.76 -1.40 15.62
CA CYS A 11 7.10 -0.46 14.72
C CYS A 11 7.61 0.96 15.03
N ARG A 12 8.27 1.60 14.08
CA ARG A 12 8.66 3.01 14.19
C ARG A 12 7.57 3.87 13.55
N VAL A 13 6.86 4.64 14.35
CA VAL A 13 5.94 5.67 13.83
C VAL A 13 6.78 6.83 13.30
N VAL A 14 6.62 7.14 12.02
CA VAL A 14 7.29 8.27 11.36
C VAL A 14 6.21 9.19 10.81
N ASN A 15 6.13 10.41 11.32
CA ASN A 15 5.25 11.43 10.75
C ASN A 15 6.02 12.16 9.65
N ARG A 16 5.83 11.75 8.40
CA ARG A 16 6.41 12.39 7.24
C ARG A 16 5.40 12.37 6.12
N GLY A 17 5.14 13.52 5.52
CA GLY A 17 4.32 13.59 4.32
C GLY A 17 4.99 12.87 3.15
N PHE A 18 4.17 12.24 2.31
CA PHE A 18 4.62 11.52 1.13
C PHE A 18 3.57 11.54 0.03
N SER A 19 4.04 11.38 -1.20
CA SER A 19 3.22 11.25 -2.39
C SER A 19 3.33 9.83 -2.92
N ALA A 20 2.23 9.26 -3.39
CA ALA A 20 2.20 7.90 -3.91
C ALA A 20 1.23 7.77 -5.09
N VAL A 21 1.52 6.86 -6.01
CA VAL A 21 0.67 6.50 -7.15
C VAL A 21 0.45 5.00 -7.16
N GLY A 22 -0.77 4.55 -7.41
CA GLY A 22 -1.06 3.13 -7.52
C GLY A 22 -2.55 2.86 -7.72
N THR A 23 -3.03 1.73 -7.22
CA THR A 23 -4.40 1.27 -7.46
C THR A 23 -5.23 1.31 -6.19
N ARG A 24 -6.51 1.68 -6.34
CA ARG A 24 -7.52 1.66 -5.28
C ARG A 24 -8.27 0.33 -5.31
N HIS A 25 -8.52 -0.23 -4.14
CA HIS A 25 -9.22 -1.49 -3.95
C HIS A 25 -10.22 -1.40 -2.81
N GLU A 26 -11.21 -2.29 -2.83
CA GLU A 26 -12.16 -2.51 -1.75
C GLU A 26 -12.23 -4.00 -1.46
N ALA A 27 -12.20 -4.37 -0.19
CA ALA A 27 -12.38 -5.76 0.26
C ALA A 27 -12.84 -5.77 1.71
N LYS A 28 -13.29 -6.93 2.18
CA LYS A 28 -13.55 -7.10 3.62
C LYS A 28 -12.24 -7.12 4.39
N TYR A 29 -12.23 -6.60 5.63
CA TYR A 29 -11.02 -6.65 6.47
C TYR A 29 -10.51 -8.08 6.72
N SER A 30 -11.41 -9.06 6.78
CA SER A 30 -11.06 -10.50 6.87
C SER A 30 -10.29 -11.02 5.65
N GLU A 31 -10.43 -10.40 4.49
CA GLU A 31 -9.81 -10.83 3.23
C GLU A 31 -8.45 -10.17 3.00
N TYR A 32 -8.13 -9.10 3.74
CA TYR A 32 -6.90 -8.30 3.58
C TYR A 32 -5.61 -9.14 3.54
N PRO A 33 -5.41 -10.14 4.42
CA PRO A 33 -4.19 -10.97 4.39
C PRO A 33 -3.95 -11.68 3.05
N THR A 34 -5.00 -11.90 2.26
CA THR A 34 -4.94 -12.59 0.96
C THR A 34 -4.92 -11.61 -0.20
N VAL A 35 -5.83 -10.63 -0.22
CA VAL A 35 -6.03 -9.77 -1.41
C VAL A 35 -4.95 -8.70 -1.55
N ILE A 36 -4.38 -8.21 -0.45
CA ILE A 36 -3.37 -7.15 -0.51
C ILE A 36 -2.08 -7.62 -1.19
N PRO A 37 -1.50 -8.80 -0.84
CA PRO A 37 -0.36 -9.34 -1.57
C PRO A 37 -0.63 -9.51 -3.08
N GLN A 38 -1.81 -10.00 -3.45
CA GLN A 38 -2.20 -10.17 -4.87
C GLN A 38 -2.29 -8.84 -5.61
N SER A 39 -2.81 -7.81 -4.94
CA SER A 39 -2.86 -6.44 -5.48
C SER A 39 -1.44 -5.86 -5.70
N PHE A 40 -0.46 -6.23 -4.88
CA PHE A 40 0.93 -5.86 -5.11
C PHE A 40 1.56 -6.51 -6.34
N ASP A 41 1.22 -7.76 -6.66
CA ASP A 41 1.71 -8.41 -7.89
C ASP A 41 1.27 -7.62 -9.13
N SER A 42 0.02 -7.15 -9.12
CA SER A 42 -0.52 -6.27 -10.18
C SER A 42 0.24 -4.94 -10.24
N LEU A 43 0.50 -4.28 -9.10
CA LEU A 43 1.28 -3.04 -9.04
C LEU A 43 2.70 -3.25 -9.60
N ILE A 44 3.37 -4.36 -9.23
CA ILE A 44 4.75 -4.66 -9.64
C ILE A 44 4.83 -4.80 -11.16
N SER A 45 3.86 -5.48 -11.78
CA SER A 45 3.82 -5.66 -13.24
C SER A 45 3.69 -4.34 -14.02
N ARG A 46 3.17 -3.29 -13.35
CA ARG A 46 2.89 -1.96 -13.94
C ARG A 46 3.80 -0.86 -13.40
N MET A 47 4.84 -1.21 -12.65
CA MET A 47 5.73 -0.25 -11.97
C MET A 47 6.43 0.70 -12.95
N GLU A 48 6.69 0.22 -14.18
CA GLU A 48 7.32 1.01 -15.23
C GLU A 48 6.45 2.14 -15.77
N GLU A 49 5.14 2.09 -15.56
CA GLU A 49 4.23 3.17 -15.94
C GLU A 49 4.29 4.36 -14.96
N ILE A 50 4.80 4.14 -13.74
CA ILE A 50 4.84 5.15 -12.67
C ILE A 50 6.16 5.92 -12.74
N GLN A 51 6.05 7.21 -13.05
CA GLN A 51 7.16 8.17 -13.07
C GLN A 51 7.62 8.54 -11.66
N ASN A 52 8.87 9.00 -11.52
CA ASN A 52 9.42 9.59 -10.29
C ASN A 52 9.37 8.67 -9.04
N ARG A 53 9.34 7.36 -9.24
CA ARG A 53 9.30 6.36 -8.17
C ARG A 53 10.61 6.34 -7.36
N THR A 54 10.46 6.21 -6.04
CA THR A 54 11.57 6.10 -5.08
C THR A 54 12.08 4.66 -4.91
N GLY A 55 11.31 3.68 -5.38
CA GLY A 55 11.53 2.25 -5.15
C GLY A 55 10.75 1.70 -3.94
N GLU A 56 10.21 2.55 -3.08
CA GLU A 56 9.38 2.14 -1.94
C GLU A 56 7.95 1.82 -2.40
N LYS A 57 7.39 0.74 -1.85
CA LYS A 57 6.01 0.28 -2.08
C LYS A 57 5.23 0.46 -0.79
N LEU A 58 4.03 0.99 -0.88
CA LEU A 58 3.20 1.33 0.27
C LEU A 58 1.84 0.63 0.17
N ALA A 59 1.36 0.16 1.31
CA ALA A 59 -0.03 -0.20 1.52
C ALA A 59 -0.69 0.92 2.33
N LEU A 60 -1.67 1.61 1.76
CA LEU A 60 -2.41 2.67 2.42
C LEU A 60 -3.81 2.17 2.76
N TYR A 61 -4.32 2.53 3.93
CA TYR A 61 -5.62 2.12 4.41
C TYR A 61 -6.43 3.35 4.76
N GLU A 62 -7.67 3.43 4.29
CA GLU A 62 -8.58 4.46 4.79
C GLU A 62 -8.97 4.13 6.24
N PRO A 63 -9.13 5.14 7.12
CA PRO A 63 -9.71 4.92 8.44
C PRO A 63 -11.10 4.30 8.33
N GLY A 64 -11.40 3.32 9.17
CA GLY A 64 -12.69 2.64 9.13
C GLY A 64 -13.01 1.84 10.37
N ASN A 65 -14.20 1.23 10.38
CA ASN A 65 -14.59 0.29 11.43
C ASN A 65 -14.06 -1.10 11.08
N TYR A 66 -12.95 -1.51 11.69
CA TYR A 66 -12.17 -2.71 11.38
C TYR A 66 -12.82 -4.05 11.78
N ALA A 67 -14.15 -4.14 11.82
CA ALA A 67 -14.83 -5.41 12.01
C ALA A 67 -14.60 -6.33 10.79
N PRO A 68 -14.39 -7.65 10.98
CA PRO A 68 -13.93 -8.55 9.90
C PRO A 68 -14.78 -8.56 8.62
N ASP A 69 -16.10 -8.38 8.75
CA ASP A 69 -17.05 -8.38 7.63
C ASP A 69 -17.28 -7.00 7.01
N ASN A 70 -16.75 -5.94 7.62
CA ASN A 70 -16.88 -4.60 7.06
C ASN A 70 -15.97 -4.46 5.84
N LEU A 71 -16.49 -3.74 4.84
CA LEU A 71 -15.70 -3.28 3.71
C LEU A 71 -14.76 -2.16 4.17
N GLY A 72 -13.52 -2.21 3.68
CA GLY A 72 -12.57 -1.12 3.80
C GLY A 72 -11.90 -0.84 2.46
N THR A 73 -11.56 0.43 2.24
CA THR A 73 -10.74 0.85 1.11
C THR A 73 -9.26 0.71 1.46
N TYR A 74 -8.48 0.16 0.54
CA TYR A 74 -7.03 0.17 0.62
C TYR A 74 -6.41 0.51 -0.73
N TYR A 75 -5.13 0.90 -0.70
CA TYR A 75 -4.36 1.22 -1.88
C TYR A 75 -3.03 0.47 -1.86
N THR A 76 -2.64 -0.05 -3.02
CA THR A 76 -1.29 -0.56 -3.26
C THR A 76 -0.59 0.43 -4.16
N THR A 77 0.44 1.11 -3.65
CA THR A 77 1.07 2.25 -4.31
C THR A 77 2.59 2.17 -4.33
N ALA A 78 3.20 2.88 -5.27
CA ALA A 78 4.61 3.21 -5.27
C ALA A 78 4.77 4.64 -4.74
N GLN A 79 5.71 4.84 -3.82
CA GLN A 79 6.05 6.19 -3.35
C GLN A 79 6.83 6.92 -4.44
N VAL A 80 6.43 8.16 -4.71
CA VAL A 80 7.04 9.03 -5.71
C VAL A 80 7.57 10.30 -5.06
N THR A 81 8.62 10.89 -5.64
CA THR A 81 9.16 12.18 -5.18
C THR A 81 8.20 13.33 -5.50
N GLU A 82 7.46 13.22 -6.60
CA GLU A 82 6.43 14.15 -7.03
C GLU A 82 5.40 13.42 -7.92
N ILE A 83 4.15 13.90 -7.93
CA ILE A 83 3.09 13.32 -8.78
C ILE A 83 3.29 13.77 -10.23
N GLY A 84 3.62 12.81 -11.10
CA GLY A 84 3.67 13.00 -12.56
C GLY A 84 2.34 12.66 -13.24
N SER A 85 2.43 12.18 -14.49
CA SER A 85 1.25 11.63 -15.19
C SER A 85 0.74 10.37 -14.51
N ILE A 86 -0.57 10.28 -14.28
CA ILE A 86 -1.20 9.13 -13.62
C ILE A 86 -1.59 8.09 -14.69
N PRO A 87 -1.05 6.85 -14.62
CA PRO A 87 -1.42 5.80 -15.56
C PRO A 87 -2.91 5.44 -15.50
N GLN A 88 -3.44 4.91 -16.61
CA GLN A 88 -4.84 4.53 -16.67
C GLN A 88 -5.19 3.48 -15.58
N GLY A 89 -6.28 3.74 -14.85
CA GLY A 89 -6.73 2.87 -13.76
C GLY A 89 -5.94 3.03 -12.45
N MET A 90 -5.05 4.02 -12.37
CA MET A 90 -4.36 4.38 -11.14
C MET A 90 -4.90 5.68 -10.53
N VAL A 91 -4.56 5.90 -9.26
CA VAL A 91 -4.88 7.08 -8.45
C VAL A 91 -3.61 7.59 -7.77
N SER A 92 -3.59 8.88 -7.45
CA SER A 92 -2.57 9.49 -6.59
C SER A 92 -3.09 9.70 -5.17
N GLN A 93 -2.17 9.65 -4.20
CA GLN A 93 -2.42 9.95 -2.80
C GLN A 93 -1.30 10.85 -2.27
N THR A 94 -1.68 11.88 -1.52
CA THR A 94 -0.74 12.76 -0.83
C THR A 94 -1.09 12.77 0.64
N THR A 95 -0.17 12.30 1.47
CA THR A 95 -0.29 12.40 2.93
C THR A 95 0.52 13.62 3.38
N PRO A 96 -0.07 14.56 4.15
CA PRO A 96 0.62 15.74 4.65
C PRO A 96 1.70 15.43 5.70
#